data_AF-A0A5Y3N178-F1
#
_entry.id   AF-A0A5Y3N178-F1
#
_cell.length_a   1.000
_cell.length_b   1.000
_cell.length_c   1.000
_cell.angle_alpha   90.00
_cell.angle_beta   90.00
_cell.angle_gamma   90.00
#
_symmetry.space_group_name_H-M   'P 1'
#
loop_
_entity.id
_entity.type
_entity.pdbx_description
1 polymer ?
#
loop_
_entity_poly.entity_id
_entity_poly.type
_entity_poly.pdbx_seq_one_letter_code
_entity_poly.pdbx_strand_id
1 'polypeptide(L)'
;MFNFKEKIENYTEMEFLELLGEIRNDTRTEKSLKGDELENYIVSIVNHFIHITEHPAKGNLIFYPENPGDEEPEKILQIVKEWRRSQGLPLFKDSK
;
A
#
# COMPACT_ATOMS: atom_id res chain seq x y z
N MET A 1 -5.06 14.83 4.09
CA MET A 1 -4.80 14.02 2.88
C MET A 1 -3.45 13.35 3.03
N PHE A 2 -3.32 12.10 2.61
CA PHE A 2 -2.06 11.36 2.70
C PHE A 2 -0.90 12.05 1.95
N ASN A 3 0.30 11.96 2.50
CA ASN A 3 1.51 12.54 1.89
C ASN A 3 2.18 11.53 0.96
N PHE A 4 1.90 11.60 -0.34
CA PHE A 4 2.44 10.67 -1.32
C PHE A 4 3.92 10.94 -1.63
N LYS A 5 4.73 9.88 -1.62
CA LYS A 5 6.10 9.88 -2.14
C LYS A 5 6.17 9.14 -3.46
N GLU A 6 6.97 9.65 -4.39
CA GLU A 6 7.00 9.19 -5.79
C GLU A 6 7.53 7.75 -5.96
N LYS A 7 8.34 7.25 -5.03
CA LYS A 7 9.00 5.95 -5.15
C LYS A 7 9.02 5.20 -3.84
N ILE A 8 9.04 3.87 -3.91
CA ILE A 8 9.03 3.02 -2.73
C ILE A 8 10.29 3.19 -1.85
N GLU A 9 11.45 3.46 -2.44
CA GLU A 9 12.69 3.71 -1.69
C GLU A 9 12.69 5.02 -0.90
N ASN A 10 11.67 5.86 -1.09
CA ASN A 10 11.47 7.07 -0.29
C ASN A 10 10.61 6.81 0.96
N TYR A 11 9.90 5.68 1.02
CA TYR A 11 9.07 5.26 2.16
C TYR A 11 9.90 4.44 3.14
N THR A 12 9.68 4.66 4.43
CA THR A 12 9.95 3.64 5.45
C THR A 12 8.89 2.55 5.41
N GLU A 13 9.18 1.39 6.01
CA GLU A 13 8.17 0.33 6.20
C GLU A 13 6.93 0.88 6.94
N MET A 14 7.12 1.73 7.95
CA MET A 14 6.04 2.33 8.73
C MET A 14 5.16 3.28 7.91
N GLU A 15 5.75 4.17 7.11
CA GLU A 15 4.98 5.09 6.26
C GLU A 15 4.20 4.33 5.17
N PHE A 16 4.71 3.18 4.73
CA PHE A 16 3.98 2.30 3.81
C PHE A 16 2.80 1.59 4.49
N LEU A 17 2.93 1.20 5.76
CA LEU A 17 1.80 0.68 6.55
C LEU A 17 0.73 1.77 6.77
N GLU A 18 1.13 3.01 7.01
CA GLU A 18 0.19 4.14 7.10
C GLU A 18 -0.58 4.33 5.78
N LEU A 19 0.09 4.22 4.62
CA LEU A 19 -0.56 4.24 3.30
C LEU A 19 -1.63 3.15 3.17
N LEU A 20 -1.29 1.90 3.55
CA LEU A 20 -2.24 0.78 3.52
C LEU A 20 -3.39 0.98 4.51
N GLY A 21 -3.10 1.59 5.66
CA GLY A 21 -4.08 1.91 6.69
C GLY A 21 -5.16 2.87 6.21
N GLU A 22 -4.87 3.78 5.28
CA GLU A 22 -5.86 4.70 4.72
C GLU A 22 -6.96 4.01 3.89
N ILE A 23 -6.71 2.79 3.40
CA ILE A 23 -7.70 2.03 2.61
C ILE A 23 -8.80 1.48 3.54
N ARG A 24 -8.45 1.09 4.76
CA ARG A 24 -9.32 0.35 5.67
C ARG A 24 -10.10 1.28 6.60
N ASN A 25 -11.36 0.94 6.86
CA ASN A 25 -12.25 1.82 7.62
C ASN A 25 -11.84 2.00 9.09
N ASP A 26 -11.28 0.96 9.70
CA ASP A 26 -10.81 0.94 11.08
C ASP A 26 -9.53 1.77 11.27
N THR A 27 -8.57 1.65 10.37
CA THR A 27 -7.25 2.30 10.49
C THR A 27 -7.16 3.68 9.81
N ARG A 28 -8.02 4.00 8.84
CA ARG A 28 -7.95 5.28 8.09
C ARG A 28 -7.98 6.50 9.02
N THR A 29 -7.07 7.44 8.83
CA THR A 29 -6.99 8.70 9.59
C THR A 29 -7.98 9.75 9.07
N GLU A 30 -8.23 9.79 7.75
CA GLU A 30 -9.24 10.65 7.12
C GLU A 30 -10.67 10.12 7.34
N LYS A 31 -11.16 10.24 8.58
CA LYS A 31 -12.52 9.79 8.99
C LYS A 31 -13.65 10.71 8.51
N SER A 32 -13.34 11.93 8.06
CA SER A 32 -14.31 12.93 7.62
C SER A 32 -14.92 12.63 6.24
N LEU A 33 -14.16 11.97 5.37
CA LEU A 33 -14.55 11.66 3.98
C LEU A 33 -15.69 10.64 3.93
N LYS A 34 -16.66 10.88 3.04
CA LYS A 34 -17.85 10.02 2.84
C LYS A 34 -18.29 10.02 1.38
N GLY A 35 -19.10 9.02 1.00
CA GLY A 35 -19.66 8.91 -0.36
C GLY A 35 -18.57 8.95 -1.43
N ASP A 36 -18.84 9.67 -2.51
CA ASP A 36 -17.95 9.80 -3.66
C ASP A 36 -16.57 10.37 -3.29
N GLU A 37 -16.47 11.26 -2.31
CA GLU A 37 -15.17 11.81 -1.87
C GLU A 37 -14.30 10.72 -1.23
N LEU A 38 -14.91 9.84 -0.43
CA LEU A 38 -14.21 8.71 0.16
C LEU A 38 -13.80 7.69 -0.90
N GLU A 39 -14.69 7.40 -1.85
CA GLU A 39 -14.39 6.48 -2.95
C GLU A 39 -13.21 6.98 -3.78
N ASN A 40 -13.25 8.26 -4.19
CA ASN A 40 -12.17 8.89 -4.95
C ASN A 40 -10.84 8.90 -4.16
N TYR A 41 -10.90 9.12 -2.85
CA TYR A 41 -9.72 9.05 -1.99
C TYR A 41 -9.13 7.63 -1.95
N ILE A 42 -9.94 6.61 -1.71
CA ILE A 42 -9.48 5.21 -1.70
C ILE A 42 -8.90 4.84 -3.06
N VAL A 43 -9.55 5.23 -4.16
CA VAL A 43 -9.02 5.03 -5.53
C VAL A 43 -7.65 5.68 -5.70
N SER A 44 -7.44 6.90 -5.20
CA SER A 44 -6.13 7.57 -5.26
C SER A 44 -5.04 6.83 -4.49
N ILE A 45 -5.34 6.32 -3.29
CA ILE A 45 -4.43 5.54 -2.46
C ILE A 45 -4.04 4.23 -3.18
N VAL A 46 -5.03 3.51 -3.73
CA VAL A 46 -4.81 2.24 -4.44
C VAL A 46 -3.99 2.47 -5.72
N ASN A 47 -4.30 3.51 -6.50
CA ASN A 47 -3.53 3.85 -7.69
C ASN A 47 -2.08 4.19 -7.35
N HIS A 48 -1.86 4.92 -6.25
CA HIS A 48 -0.51 5.22 -5.76
C HIS A 48 0.23 3.95 -5.34
N PHE A 49 -0.42 3.06 -4.58
CA PHE A 49 0.13 1.75 -4.21
C PHE A 49 0.56 0.94 -5.44
N ILE A 50 -0.30 0.84 -6.46
CA ILE A 50 0.01 0.12 -7.70
C ILE A 50 1.24 0.74 -8.38
N HIS A 51 1.31 2.07 -8.43
CA HIS A 51 2.41 2.80 -9.07
C HIS A 51 3.75 2.54 -8.37
N ILE A 52 3.82 2.70 -7.04
CA ILE A 52 5.10 2.61 -6.32
C ILE A 52 5.56 1.18 -6.06
N THR A 53 4.63 0.22 -5.96
CA THR A 53 5.00 -1.18 -5.69
C THR A 53 5.45 -1.90 -6.95
N GLU A 54 4.92 -1.50 -8.11
CA GLU A 54 5.15 -2.14 -9.42
C GLU A 54 4.76 -3.63 -9.46
N HIS A 55 4.09 -4.12 -8.42
CA HIS A 55 3.79 -5.54 -8.26
C HIS A 55 2.78 -6.00 -9.32
N PRO A 56 2.99 -7.14 -9.99
CA PRO A 56 2.14 -7.60 -11.08
C PRO A 56 0.68 -7.85 -10.65
N ALA A 57 0.47 -8.25 -9.40
CA ALA A 57 -0.88 -8.43 -8.84
C ALA A 57 -1.62 -7.10 -8.57
N LYS A 58 -0.93 -5.95 -8.59
CA LYS A 58 -1.54 -4.62 -8.42
C LYS A 58 -2.43 -4.59 -7.15
N GLY A 59 -3.61 -3.97 -7.24
CA GLY A 59 -4.59 -3.91 -6.16
C GLY A 59 -5.14 -5.27 -5.72
N ASN A 60 -4.89 -6.37 -6.43
CA ASN A 60 -5.34 -7.70 -5.99
C ASN A 60 -4.67 -8.09 -4.67
N LEU A 61 -3.46 -7.61 -4.37
CA LEU A 61 -2.84 -7.82 -3.05
C LEU A 61 -3.72 -7.32 -1.89
N ILE A 62 -4.58 -6.32 -2.15
CA ILE A 62 -5.43 -5.69 -1.14
C ILE A 62 -6.84 -6.30 -1.16
N PHE A 63 -7.42 -6.50 -2.35
CA PHE A 63 -8.84 -6.85 -2.48
C PHE A 63 -9.12 -8.32 -2.79
N TYR A 64 -8.14 -9.03 -3.37
CA TYR A 64 -8.28 -10.40 -3.84
C TYR A 64 -6.99 -11.18 -3.52
N PRO A 65 -6.65 -11.32 -2.22
CA PRO A 65 -5.43 -12.01 -1.81
C PRO A 65 -5.45 -13.47 -2.26
N GLU A 66 -4.28 -14.04 -2.49
CA GLU A 66 -4.15 -15.45 -2.87
C GLU A 66 -4.58 -16.39 -1.73
N ASN A 67 -4.23 -16.03 -0.49
CA ASN A 67 -4.65 -16.76 0.71
C ASN A 67 -5.39 -15.84 1.70
N PRO A 68 -6.34 -16.38 2.48
CA PRO A 68 -6.96 -15.62 3.56
C PRO A 68 -5.92 -15.10 4.57
N GLY A 69 -5.95 -13.82 4.86
CA GLY A 69 -5.03 -13.12 5.76
C GLY A 69 -3.86 -12.43 5.07
N ASP A 70 -3.60 -12.70 3.78
CA ASP A 70 -2.55 -11.99 3.03
C ASP A 70 -2.94 -10.54 2.73
N GLU A 71 -4.22 -10.18 2.86
CA GLU A 71 -4.71 -8.81 2.74
C GLU A 71 -4.22 -7.90 3.87
N GLU A 72 -3.78 -8.45 5.02
CA GLU A 72 -3.38 -7.65 6.17
C GLU A 72 -2.16 -6.75 5.85
N PRO A 73 -2.12 -5.49 6.33
CA PRO A 73 -1.11 -4.51 5.91
C PRO A 73 0.34 -5.00 6.05
N GLU A 74 0.65 -5.68 7.16
CA GLU A 74 1.97 -6.26 7.43
C GLU A 74 2.30 -7.40 6.46
N LYS A 75 1.29 -8.17 6.02
CA LYS A 75 1.46 -9.25 5.04
C LYS A 75 1.66 -8.71 3.64
N ILE A 76 0.89 -7.70 3.23
CA ILE A 76 1.10 -6.99 1.97
C ILE A 76 2.51 -6.39 1.93
N LEU A 77 2.97 -5.75 3.00
CA LEU A 77 4.33 -5.22 3.10
C LEU A 77 5.38 -6.32 2.89
N GLN A 78 5.22 -7.47 3.56
CA GLN A 78 6.11 -8.62 3.40
C GLN A 78 6.14 -9.12 1.95
N ILE A 79 4.97 -9.33 1.33
CA ILE A 79 4.84 -9.80 -0.06
C ILE A 79 5.52 -8.84 -1.04
N VAL A 80 5.25 -7.53 -0.92
CA VAL A 80 5.88 -6.50 -1.76
C VAL A 80 7.39 -6.51 -1.58
N LYS A 81 7.88 -6.57 -0.35
CA LYS A 81 9.32 -6.56 -0.03
C LYS A 81 10.03 -7.79 -0.60
N GLU A 82 9.46 -8.97 -0.43
CA GLU A 82 10.01 -10.23 -0.94
C GLU A 82 10.02 -10.27 -2.46
N TRP A 83 8.90 -9.88 -3.09
CA TRP A 83 8.83 -9.81 -4.55
C TRP A 83 9.84 -8.82 -5.12
N ARG A 84 9.91 -7.59 -4.61
CA ARG A 84 10.89 -6.58 -5.10
C ARG A 84 12.32 -7.05 -4.93
N ARG A 85 12.64 -7.69 -3.81
CA ARG A 85 13.96 -8.30 -3.58
C ARG A 85 14.27 -9.37 -4.62
N SER A 86 13.31 -10.23 -4.96
CA SER A 86 13.47 -11.28 -5.98
C SER A 86 13.73 -10.72 -7.39
N GLN A 87 13.26 -9.49 -7.66
CA GLN A 87 13.45 -8.80 -8.94
C GLN A 87 14.73 -7.93 -8.97
N GLY A 88 15.46 -7.81 -7.85
CA GLY A 88 16.60 -6.90 -7.74
C GLY A 88 16.22 -5.41 -7.74
N LEU A 89 14.98 -5.09 -7.37
CA LEU A 89 14.48 -3.71 -7.30
C LEU A 89 14.82 -3.05 -5.95
N PRO A 90 14.91 -1.70 -5.88
CA PRO A 90 15.06 -0.98 -4.62
C PRO A 90 13.95 -1.33 -3.62
N LEU A 91 14.33 -1.45 -2.35
CA LEU A 91 13.44 -1.67 -1.21
C LEU A 91 13.13 -0.36 -0.48
N PHE A 92 12.37 -0.45 0.61
CA PHE A 92 12.07 0.68 1.49
C PHE A 92 13.34 1.32 2.05
N LYS A 93 13.24 2.60 2.40
CA LYS A 93 14.33 3.45 2.91
C LYS A 93 15.08 2.84 4.09
N ASP A 94 14.39 2.10 4.94
CA ASP A 94 14.90 1.46 6.16
C ASP A 94 15.02 -0.07 6.04
N SER A 95 14.66 -0.65 4.90
CA SER A 95 14.95 -2.06 4.58
C SER A 95 16.34 -2.16 3.95
N LYS A 96 17.31 -2.71 4.68
CA LYS A 96 18.61 -3.13 4.11
C LYS A 96 18.52 -4.51 3.46
#